data_AF-A0A514C533-F1
#
_entry.id   AF-A0A514C533-F1
#
_cell.length_a   1.000
_cell.length_b   1.000
_cell.length_c   1.000
_cell.angle_alpha   90.00
_cell.angle_beta   90.00
_cell.angle_gamma   90.00
#
_symmetry.space_group_name_H-M   'P 1'
#
loop_
_entity.id
_entity.type
_entity.pdbx_description
1 polymer ?
#
loop_
_entity_poly.entity_id
_entity_poly.type
_entity_poly.pdbx_seq_one_letter_code
_entity_poly.pdbx_strand_id
1 'polypeptide(L)'
;MKVLRFLVALAILGYVGWLAWPFLSPLVSGGAPDVGAMRAEAEAATGGNLFGVIPAWALWAGAVVLYLIAALMLGAGNARASIAYFLGFIADAVLRLAMDRNGGSADIAARSAPSAGGLPFDPLWLILGGLLVLGVLVIVVARRQRKHRIPGQLSL
;
A
#
# COMPACT_ATOMS: atom_id res chain seq x y z
N MET A 1 -21.87 -4.97 8.06
CA MET A 1 -21.32 -4.24 6.88
C MET A 1 -20.42 -3.06 7.26
N LYS A 2 -20.84 -2.17 8.17
CA LYS A 2 -20.00 -1.05 8.63
C LYS A 2 -18.69 -1.52 9.30
N VAL A 3 -18.78 -2.51 10.20
CA VAL A 3 -17.60 -3.08 10.88
C VAL A 3 -16.59 -3.67 9.90
N LEU A 4 -17.01 -4.57 9.00
CA LEU A 4 -16.13 -5.14 7.97
C LEU A 4 -15.45 -4.06 7.11
N ARG A 5 -16.18 -3.01 6.73
CA ARG A 5 -15.62 -1.88 5.96
C ARG A 5 -14.54 -1.14 6.75
N PHE A 6 -14.78 -0.86 8.02
CA PHE A 6 -13.80 -0.22 8.89
C PHE A 6 -12.60 -1.12 9.14
N LEU A 7 -12.79 -2.44 9.28
CA LEU A 7 -11.70 -3.41 9.40
C LEU A 7 -10.82 -3.43 8.14
N VAL A 8 -11.42 -3.46 6.95
CA VAL A 8 -10.66 -3.41 5.69
C VAL A 8 -9.93 -2.07 5.54
N ALA A 9 -10.57 -0.95 5.88
CA ALA A 9 -9.91 0.35 5.86
C ALA A 9 -8.74 0.44 6.85
N LEU A 10 -8.91 -0.08 8.07
CA LEU A 10 -7.85 -0.17 9.07
C LEU A 10 -6.69 -1.08 8.62
N ALA A 11 -6.99 -2.20 7.98
CA ALA A 11 -5.96 -3.07 7.42
C ALA A 11 -5.13 -2.36 6.33
N ILE A 12 -5.79 -1.59 5.45
CA ILE A 12 -5.09 -0.76 4.46
C ILE A 12 -4.23 0.31 5.15
N LEU A 13 -4.76 1.00 6.16
CA LEU A 13 -4.01 2.03 6.90
C LEU A 13 -2.81 1.43 7.64
N GLY A 14 -2.96 0.26 8.25
CA GLY A 14 -1.86 -0.45 8.89
C GLY A 14 -0.77 -0.84 7.88
N TYR A 15 -1.18 -1.31 6.70
CA TYR A 15 -0.24 -1.60 5.62
C TYR A 15 0.50 -0.34 5.12
N VAL A 16 -0.23 0.76 4.91
CA VAL A 16 0.38 2.04 4.53
C VAL A 16 1.36 2.54 5.59
N GLY A 17 0.97 2.46 6.87
CA GLY A 17 1.84 2.85 7.98
C GLY A 17 3.12 2.01 8.02
N TRP A 18 3.02 0.70 7.75
CA TRP A 18 4.17 -0.18 7.63
C TRP A 18 5.04 0.17 6.42
N LEU A 19 4.43 0.46 5.27
CA LEU A 19 5.14 0.84 4.05
C LEU A 19 5.85 2.20 4.17
N ALA A 20 5.29 3.11 4.98
CA ALA A 20 5.84 4.42 5.32
C ALA A 20 6.83 4.40 6.49
N TRP A 21 6.93 3.29 7.21
CA TRP A 21 7.69 3.19 8.46
C TRP A 21 9.17 3.59 8.36
N PRO A 22 9.92 3.23 7.30
CA PRO A 22 11.33 3.64 7.18
C PRO A 22 11.52 5.16 7.29
N PHE A 23 10.56 5.95 6.81
CA PHE A 23 10.59 7.41 6.85
C PHE A 23 9.97 8.01 8.10
N LEU A 24 9.02 7.31 8.72
CA LEU A 24 8.40 7.75 9.96
C LEU A 24 9.31 7.48 11.16
N SER A 25 10.13 6.43 11.10
CA SER A 25 10.96 6.01 12.23
C SER A 25 11.97 7.07 12.71
N PRO A 26 12.67 7.83 11.83
CA PRO A 26 13.59 8.89 12.25
C PRO A 26 12.86 10.06 12.91
N LEU A 27 11.63 10.37 12.47
CA LEU A 27 10.82 11.45 13.04
C LEU A 27 10.37 11.12 14.46
N VAL A 28 10.04 9.84 14.72
CA VAL A 28 9.65 9.37 16.06
C VAL A 28 10.85 9.28 17.00
N SER A 29 12.06 9.02 16.48
CA SER A 29 13.30 8.97 17.27
C SER A 29 13.99 10.34 17.46
N GLY A 30 13.40 11.43 16.96
CA GLY A 30 13.90 12.80 17.14
C GLY A 30 14.94 13.26 16.12
N GLY A 31 15.09 12.55 15.00
CA GLY A 31 15.91 12.97 13.88
C GLY A 31 15.33 14.22 13.19
N ALA A 32 16.19 15.16 12.82
CA ALA A 32 15.78 16.35 12.07
C ALA A 32 15.31 15.94 10.65
N PRO A 33 14.14 16.42 10.19
CA PRO A 33 13.67 16.14 8.83
C PRO A 33 14.48 16.95 7.82
N ASP A 34 15.57 16.37 7.33
CA ASP A 34 16.24 16.87 6.13
C ASP A 34 15.59 16.23 4.89
N VAL A 35 14.93 17.05 4.08
CA VAL A 35 14.25 16.64 2.84
C VAL A 35 15.25 16.02 1.84
N GLY A 36 16.51 16.48 1.85
CA GLY A 36 17.59 15.91 1.06
C GLY A 36 17.97 14.51 1.54
N ALA A 37 18.07 14.33 2.86
CA ALA A 37 18.32 13.02 3.47
C ALA A 37 17.14 12.06 3.24
N MET A 38 15.90 12.52 3.37
CA MET A 38 14.71 11.72 3.07
C MET A 38 14.68 11.26 1.61
N ARG A 39 15.07 12.12 0.67
CA ARG A 39 15.16 11.74 -0.74
C ARG A 39 16.27 10.73 -0.99
N ALA A 40 17.45 10.94 -0.43
CA ALA A 40 18.57 10.01 -0.56
C ALA A 40 18.26 8.64 0.07
N GLU A 41 17.58 8.64 1.21
CA GLU A 41 17.11 7.44 1.89
C GLU A 41 15.99 6.74 1.10
N ALA A 42 15.11 7.50 0.45
CA ALA A 42 14.14 6.94 -0.48
C ALA A 42 14.79 6.32 -1.70
N GLU A 43 15.77 6.97 -2.31
CA GLU A 43 16.51 6.44 -3.46
C GLU A 43 17.30 5.18 -3.08
N ALA A 44 17.91 5.16 -1.88
CA ALA A 44 18.62 4.00 -1.33
C ALA A 44 17.67 2.85 -0.96
N ALA A 45 16.51 3.16 -0.37
CA ALA A 45 15.51 2.15 -0.02
C ALA A 45 14.80 1.60 -1.26
N THR A 46 14.55 2.44 -2.26
CA THR A 46 13.72 2.08 -3.42
C THR A 46 14.51 1.63 -4.67
N GLY A 47 15.85 1.62 -4.61
CA GLY A 47 16.69 1.06 -5.67
C GLY A 47 16.89 1.97 -6.89
N GLY A 48 16.86 3.30 -6.71
CA GLY A 48 17.16 4.27 -7.77
C GLY A 48 16.07 4.42 -8.84
N ASN A 49 16.46 4.52 -10.12
CA ASN A 49 15.52 4.70 -11.23
C ASN A 49 15.06 3.34 -11.80
N LEU A 50 13.74 3.11 -11.78
CA LEU A 50 13.07 2.02 -12.46
C LEU A 50 13.01 2.27 -13.96
N PHE A 51 13.30 1.23 -14.74
CA PHE A 51 13.26 1.25 -16.20
C PHE A 51 14.11 2.39 -16.81
N GLY A 52 15.12 2.88 -16.10
CA GLY A 52 16.01 3.96 -16.53
C GLY A 52 15.41 5.37 -16.55
N VAL A 53 14.11 5.54 -16.28
CA VAL A 53 13.39 6.80 -16.47
C VAL A 53 12.50 7.17 -15.28
N ILE A 54 11.95 6.19 -14.56
CA ILE A 54 10.95 6.42 -13.52
C ILE A 54 11.64 6.33 -12.16
N PRO A 55 11.66 7.41 -11.36
CA PRO A 55 12.21 7.32 -10.01
C PRO A 55 11.39 6.34 -9.17
N ALA A 56 12.03 5.37 -8.52
CA ALA A 56 11.32 4.35 -7.73
C ALA A 56 10.53 4.94 -6.56
N TRP A 57 11.04 6.02 -5.98
CA TRP A 57 10.34 6.79 -4.94
C TRP A 57 9.00 7.35 -5.43
N ALA A 58 8.84 7.63 -6.73
CA ALA A 58 7.59 8.16 -7.28
C ALA A 58 6.50 7.08 -7.32
N LEU A 59 6.85 5.83 -7.66
CA LEU A 59 5.92 4.71 -7.60
C LEU A 59 5.55 4.36 -6.15
N TRP A 60 6.52 4.41 -5.26
CA TRP A 60 6.29 4.22 -3.83
C TRP A 60 5.34 5.29 -3.25
N ALA A 61 5.64 6.57 -3.48
CA ALA A 61 4.79 7.67 -3.02
C ALA A 61 3.40 7.60 -3.66
N GLY A 62 3.33 7.25 -4.94
CA GLY A 62 2.08 6.98 -5.65
C GLY A 62 1.28 5.87 -4.98
N ALA A 63 1.90 4.74 -4.63
CA ALA A 63 1.25 3.63 -3.95
C ALA A 63 0.72 4.04 -2.57
N VAL A 64 1.53 4.74 -1.75
CA VAL A 64 1.12 5.27 -0.44
C VAL A 64 -0.11 6.16 -0.57
N VAL A 65 -0.05 7.16 -1.45
CA VAL A 65 -1.14 8.12 -1.66
C VAL A 65 -2.39 7.41 -2.15
N LEU A 66 -2.27 6.49 -3.10
CA LEU A 66 -3.40 5.72 -3.64
C LEU A 66 -4.05 4.83 -2.59
N TYR A 67 -3.27 4.19 -1.73
CA TYR A 67 -3.82 3.40 -0.62
C TYR A 67 -4.51 4.26 0.44
N LEU A 68 -3.97 5.43 0.77
CA LEU A 68 -4.64 6.38 1.66
C LEU A 68 -5.98 6.84 1.07
N ILE A 69 -5.98 7.23 -0.20
CA ILE A 69 -7.19 7.60 -0.93
C ILE A 69 -8.18 6.42 -0.91
N ALA A 70 -7.72 5.20 -1.18
CA ALA A 70 -8.57 4.01 -1.14
C ALA A 70 -9.19 3.80 0.24
N ALA A 71 -8.41 3.92 1.32
CA ALA A 71 -8.89 3.77 2.70
C ALA A 71 -9.94 4.84 3.05
N LEU A 72 -9.67 6.11 2.72
CA LEU A 72 -10.60 7.23 2.94
C LEU A 72 -11.89 7.05 2.15
N MET A 73 -11.78 6.72 0.86
CA MET A 73 -12.94 6.45 0.00
C MET A 73 -13.75 5.26 0.50
N LEU A 74 -13.08 4.21 0.97
CA LEU A 74 -13.75 3.04 1.53
C LEU A 74 -14.48 3.40 2.83
N GLY A 75 -13.85 4.19 3.72
CA GLY A 75 -14.46 4.73 4.94
C GLY A 75 -15.68 5.61 4.67
N ALA A 76 -15.62 6.42 3.60
CA ALA A 76 -16.74 7.24 3.12
C ALA A 76 -17.86 6.43 2.45
N GLY A 77 -17.64 5.14 2.15
CA GLY A 77 -18.63 4.30 1.45
C GLY A 77 -18.68 4.53 -0.05
N ASN A 78 -17.56 4.94 -0.65
CA ASN A 78 -17.44 5.15 -2.09
C ASN A 78 -16.98 3.87 -2.79
N ALA A 79 -17.80 3.36 -3.71
CA ALA A 79 -17.50 2.16 -4.48
C ALA A 79 -16.30 2.30 -5.44
N ARG A 80 -15.82 3.54 -5.69
CA ARG A 80 -14.59 3.78 -6.47
C ARG A 80 -13.32 3.48 -5.68
N ALA A 81 -13.41 3.19 -4.37
CA ALA A 81 -12.27 2.79 -3.54
C ALA A 81 -11.50 1.58 -4.09
N SER A 82 -12.19 0.64 -4.75
CA SER A 82 -11.53 -0.50 -5.38
C SER A 82 -10.57 -0.07 -6.49
N ILE A 83 -10.91 0.95 -7.28
CA ILE A 83 -10.06 1.44 -8.36
C ILE A 83 -8.78 2.03 -7.79
N ALA A 84 -8.89 2.93 -6.80
CA ALA A 84 -7.74 3.52 -6.13
C ALA A 84 -6.85 2.43 -5.49
N TYR A 85 -7.47 1.43 -4.85
CA TYR A 85 -6.75 0.30 -4.27
C TYR A 85 -5.97 -0.50 -5.31
N PHE A 86 -6.58 -0.85 -6.45
CA PHE A 86 -5.90 -1.63 -7.49
C PHE A 86 -4.78 -0.84 -8.16
N LEU A 87 -4.95 0.46 -8.38
CA LEU A 87 -3.86 1.29 -8.89
C LEU A 87 -2.69 1.32 -7.89
N GLY A 88 -2.96 1.50 -6.60
CA GLY A 88 -1.93 1.46 -5.56
C GLY A 88 -1.23 0.11 -5.48
N PHE A 89 -1.99 -0.98 -5.58
CA PHE A 89 -1.48 -2.34 -5.61
C PHE A 89 -0.61 -2.62 -6.84
N ILE A 90 -1.00 -2.17 -8.03
CA ILE A 90 -0.17 -2.36 -9.23
C ILE A 90 1.14 -1.60 -9.08
N ALA A 91 1.10 -0.35 -8.61
CA ALA A 91 2.31 0.45 -8.38
C ALA A 91 3.26 -0.24 -7.39
N ASP A 92 2.73 -0.73 -6.27
CA ASP A 92 3.49 -1.47 -5.24
C ASP A 92 4.03 -2.81 -5.76
N ALA A 93 3.22 -3.57 -6.51
CA ALA A 93 3.65 -4.85 -7.07
C ALA A 93 4.75 -4.67 -8.12
N VAL A 94 4.63 -3.67 -9.00
CA VAL A 94 5.67 -3.35 -9.98
C VAL A 94 6.96 -2.93 -9.29
N LEU A 95 6.85 -2.08 -8.26
CA LEU A 95 7.98 -1.63 -7.45
C LEU A 95 8.71 -2.82 -6.81
N ARG A 96 7.98 -3.69 -6.10
CA ARG A 96 8.52 -4.87 -5.43
C ARG A 96 9.15 -5.86 -6.40
N LEU A 97 8.48 -6.14 -7.52
CA LEU A 97 8.99 -7.07 -8.53
C LEU A 97 10.25 -6.54 -9.21
N ALA A 98 10.35 -5.22 -9.41
CA ALA A 98 11.53 -4.61 -9.98
C ALA A 98 12.72 -4.61 -9.00
N MET A 99 12.47 -4.40 -7.70
CA MET A 99 13.51 -4.53 -6.66
C MET A 99 14.05 -5.95 -6.57
N ASP A 100 13.16 -6.94 -6.60
CA ASP A 100 13.50 -8.36 -6.55
C ASP A 100 14.41 -8.76 -7.72
N ARG A 101 14.10 -8.31 -8.94
CA ARG A 101 14.92 -8.54 -10.13
C ARG A 101 16.28 -7.86 -10.09
N ASN A 102 16.40 -6.71 -9.42
CA ASN A 102 17.65 -5.98 -9.28
C ASN A 102 18.53 -6.52 -8.13
N GLY A 103 18.17 -7.66 -7.52
CA GLY A 103 18.91 -8.25 -6.39
C GLY A 103 18.74 -7.48 -5.08
N GLY A 104 17.82 -6.53 -5.02
CA GLY A 104 17.49 -5.71 -3.83
C GLY A 104 16.41 -6.34 -2.95
N SER A 105 16.30 -7.67 -2.94
CA SER A 105 15.11 -8.38 -2.43
C SER A 105 14.95 -8.41 -0.91
N ALA A 106 15.88 -7.87 -0.12
CA ALA A 106 15.85 -8.10 1.33
C ALA A 106 15.55 -6.86 2.18
N ASP A 107 15.97 -5.64 1.82
CA ASP A 107 16.28 -4.69 2.91
C ASP A 107 15.09 -3.97 3.55
N ILE A 108 14.00 -3.64 2.85
CA ILE A 108 12.87 -2.92 3.49
C ILE A 108 12.08 -3.85 4.43
N ALA A 109 11.86 -5.10 4.01
CA ALA A 109 11.16 -6.11 4.80
C ALA A 109 12.07 -6.76 5.86
N ALA A 110 13.36 -6.96 5.58
CA ALA A 110 14.31 -7.55 6.54
C ALA A 110 14.81 -6.56 7.60
N ARG A 111 14.78 -5.24 7.35
CA ARG A 111 15.13 -4.23 8.38
C ARG A 111 13.99 -3.95 9.37
N SER A 112 12.75 -4.29 9.01
CA SER A 112 11.54 -3.95 9.78
C SER A 112 10.88 -5.15 10.47
N ALA A 113 11.35 -6.37 10.21
CA ALA A 113 10.89 -7.59 10.87
C ALA A 113 12.09 -8.50 11.14
N PRO A 114 12.13 -9.23 12.27
CA PRO A 114 13.12 -10.29 12.45
C PRO A 114 13.03 -11.22 11.23
N SER A 115 14.17 -11.42 10.57
CA SER A 115 14.31 -12.26 9.39
C SER A 115 13.52 -13.54 9.58
N ALA A 116 12.41 -13.68 8.84
CA ALA A 116 11.58 -14.88 8.83
C ALA A 116 12.29 -16.01 8.07
N GLY A 117 13.54 -16.31 8.44
CA GLY A 117 14.43 -17.30 7.83
C GLY A 117 14.00 -18.75 8.05
N GLY A 118 12.70 -19.00 8.20
CA GLY A 118 12.13 -20.33 8.43
C GLY A 118 10.78 -20.56 7.76
N LEU A 119 10.29 -19.63 6.93
CA LEU A 119 9.07 -19.84 6.15
C LEU A 119 9.40 -20.55 4.82
N PRO A 120 8.64 -21.58 4.43
CA PRO A 120 8.87 -22.31 3.17
C PRO A 120 8.49 -21.49 1.92
N PHE A 121 7.97 -20.28 2.08
CA PHE A 121 7.54 -19.40 1.01
C PHE A 121 8.30 -18.08 1.06
N ASP A 122 8.67 -17.58 -0.12
CA ASP A 122 9.30 -16.29 -0.27
C ASP A 122 8.37 -15.15 0.23
N PRO A 123 8.85 -14.27 1.14
CA PRO A 123 8.10 -13.17 1.71
C PRO A 123 7.43 -12.25 0.67
N LEU A 124 8.03 -12.06 -0.50
CA LEU A 124 7.47 -11.22 -1.56
C LEU A 124 6.10 -11.73 -2.00
N TRP A 125 6.00 -13.04 -2.25
CA TRP A 125 4.76 -13.66 -2.71
C TRP A 125 3.70 -13.72 -1.61
N LEU A 126 4.11 -13.85 -0.35
CA LEU A 126 3.20 -13.77 0.79
C LEU A 126 2.57 -12.38 0.91
N ILE A 127 3.36 -11.32 0.76
CA ILE A 127 2.88 -9.93 0.80
C ILE A 127 1.92 -9.68 -0.37
N LEU A 128 2.31 -10.03 -1.60
CA LEU A 128 1.47 -9.86 -2.79
C LEU A 128 0.16 -10.67 -2.69
N GLY A 129 0.23 -11.91 -2.20
CA GLY A 129 -0.94 -12.75 -1.96
C GLY A 129 -1.88 -12.15 -0.93
N GLY A 130 -1.35 -11.67 0.21
CA GLY A 130 -2.13 -10.99 1.24
C GLY A 130 -2.82 -9.72 0.74
N LEU A 131 -2.11 -8.90 -0.04
CA LEU A 131 -2.65 -7.69 -0.66
C LEU A 131 -3.71 -8.00 -1.72
N LEU A 132 -3.53 -9.09 -2.47
CA LEU A 132 -4.54 -9.55 -3.42
C LEU A 132 -5.83 -9.92 -2.71
N VAL A 133 -5.74 -10.72 -1.63
CA VAL A 133 -6.88 -11.08 -0.78
C VAL A 133 -7.57 -9.83 -0.23
N LEU A 134 -6.79 -8.87 0.28
CA LEU A 134 -7.32 -7.60 0.76
C LEU A 134 -8.04 -6.82 -0.36
N GLY A 135 -7.52 -6.83 -1.58
CA GLY A 135 -8.16 -6.23 -2.76
C GLY A 135 -9.48 -6.88 -3.12
N VAL A 136 -9.57 -8.21 -3.02
CA VAL A 136 -10.84 -8.94 -3.18
C VAL A 136 -11.85 -8.50 -2.11
N LEU A 137 -11.43 -8.34 -0.86
CA LEU A 137 -12.31 -7.82 0.19
C LEU A 137 -12.80 -6.40 -0.13
N VAL A 138 -11.95 -5.52 -0.65
CA VAL A 138 -12.35 -4.17 -1.09
C VAL A 138 -13.42 -4.24 -2.17
N ILE A 139 -13.28 -5.13 -3.18
CA ILE A 139 -14.33 -5.34 -4.21
C ILE A 139 -15.63 -5.81 -3.58
N VAL A 140 -15.58 -6.81 -2.69
CA VAL A 140 -16.78 -7.38 -2.06
C VAL A 140 -17.52 -6.30 -1.28
N VAL A 141 -16.80 -5.47 -0.52
CA VAL A 141 -17.37 -4.35 0.24
C VAL A 141 -17.97 -3.30 -0.71
N ALA A 142 -17.24 -2.91 -1.76
CA ALA A 142 -17.71 -1.92 -2.75
C ALA A 142 -18.95 -2.40 -3.53
N ARG A 143 -19.00 -3.68 -3.93
CA ARG A 143 -20.14 -4.28 -4.61
C ARG A 143 -21.39 -4.30 -3.73
N ARG A 144 -21.24 -4.67 -2.46
CA ARG A 144 -22.38 -4.70 -1.53
C ARG A 144 -22.92 -3.29 -1.22
N GLN A 145 -22.09 -2.24 -1.29
CA GLN A 145 -22.55 -0.85 -1.15
C GLN A 145 -23.44 -0.39 -2.32
N ARG A 146 -23.13 -0.79 -3.56
CA ARG A 146 -23.99 -0.45 -4.71
C ARG A 146 -25.39 -1.04 -4.57
N LYS A 147 -25.52 -2.24 -4.02
CA LYS A 147 -26.81 -2.92 -3.81
C LYS A 147 -27.70 -2.24 -2.76
N HIS A 148 -27.12 -1.45 -1.85
CA HIS A 148 -27.88 -0.72 -0.83
C HIS A 148 -28.40 0.65 -1.28
N ARG A 149 -28.01 1.15 -2.47
CA ARG A 149 -28.63 2.34 -3.05
C ARG A 149 -29.97 1.93 -3.63
N ILE A 150 -31.04 2.16 -2.86
CA ILE A 150 -32.41 1.89 -3.28
C ILE A 150 -32.70 2.73 -4.54
N PRO A 151 -33.03 2.13 -5.70
CA PRO A 151 -33.57 2.86 -6.82
C PRO A 151 -34.98 3.33 -6.44
N GLY A 152 -35.18 4.63 -6.23
CA GLY A 152 -36.52 5.16 -5.91
C GLY A 152 -36.64 6.54 -5.26
N GLN A 153 -35.58 7.21 -4.82
CA GLN A 153 -35.71 8.56 -4.23
C GLN A 153 -35.70 9.71 -5.26
N LEU A 154 -36.49 9.57 -6.33
CA LEU A 154 -36.87 10.67 -7.23
C LEU A 154 -38.39 10.73 -7.42
N SER A 155 -39.15 10.55 -6.34
CA SER A 155 -40.58 10.87 -6.32
C SER A 155 -40.95 11.52 -4.99
N LEU A 156 -40.88 12.85 -4.95
CA LEU A 156 -41.80 13.78 -4.30
C LEU A 156 -41.25 15.21 -4.42
#